data_AF-A0A963I1E1-F1
#
_entry.id   AF-A0A963I1E1-F1
#
_cell.length_a   1.000
_cell.length_b   1.000
_cell.length_c   1.000
_cell.angle_alpha   90.00
_cell.angle_beta   90.00
_cell.angle_gamma   90.00
#
_symmetry.space_group_name_H-M   'P 1'
#
loop_
_entity.id
_entity.type
_entity.pdbx_description
1 polymer ?
#
loop_
_entity_poly.entity_id
_entity_poly.type
_entity_poly.pdbx_seq_one_letter_code
_entity_poly.pdbx_strand_id
1 'polypeptide(L)' 'LVNFVAQQVGGKGGGRPDMAQAGGTRPDQLPAALASVKAWADERL' A
#
# COMPACT_ATOMS: atom_id res chain seq x y z
N LEU A 1 1.40 5.47 -3.41
CA LEU A 1 1.90 4.20 -2.82
C LEU A 1 1.10 3.74 -1.59
N VAL A 2 1.15 4.43 -0.44
CA VAL A 2 0.63 3.84 0.82
C VAL A 2 -0.85 3.44 0.75
N ASN A 3 -1.70 4.25 0.11
CA ASN A 3 -3.13 3.92 -0.04
C ASN A 3 -3.38 2.74 -1.00
N PHE A 4 -2.51 2.54 -1.99
CA PHE A 4 -2.58 1.38 -2.90
C PHE A 4 -2.34 0.06 -2.15
N VAL A 5 -1.35 0.04 -1.24
CA VAL A 5 -1.11 -1.12 -0.37
C VAL A 5 -2.24 -1.28 0.65
N ALA A 6 -2.71 -0.18 1.25
CA ALA A 6 -3.76 -0.19 2.26
C ALA A 6 -5.08 -0.82 1.76
N GLN A 7 -5.52 -0.46 0.55
CA GLN A 7 -6.75 -1.01 -0.03
C GLN A 7 -6.68 -2.53 -0.20
N GLN A 8 -5.51 -3.06 -0.53
CA GLN A 8 -5.30 -4.50 -0.67
C GLN A 8 -5.45 -5.21 0.68
N VAL A 9 -5.08 -4.59 1.80
CA VAL A 9 -5.26 -5.17 3.15
C VAL A 9 -6.57 -4.76 3.83
N GLY A 10 -7.58 -4.33 3.07
CA GLY A 10 -8.90 -3.94 3.60
C GLY A 10 -8.88 -2.63 4.39
N GLY A 11 -7.96 -1.75 4.02
CA GLY A 11 -7.61 -0.55 4.76
C GLY A 11 -7.65 0.73 3.93
N LYS A 12 -7.18 1.81 4.56
CA LYS A 12 -7.02 3.12 3.93
C LYS A 12 -5.74 3.78 4.41
N GLY A 13 -5.12 4.55 3.54
CA GLY A 13 -3.91 5.29 3.84
C GLY A 13 -3.99 6.75 3.41
N GLY A 14 -3.14 7.59 4.02
CA GLY A 14 -3.05 9.00 3.72
C GLY A 14 -1.80 9.63 4.33
N GLY A 15 -1.51 10.85 3.91
CA GLY A 15 -0.35 11.61 4.37
C GLY A 15 0.23 12.44 3.24
N ARG A 16 1.39 13.03 3.52
CA ARG A 16 2.09 13.86 2.56
C ARG A 16 2.94 13.00 1.61
N PRO A 17 3.39 13.55 0.47
CA PRO A 17 4.25 12.81 -0.46
C PRO A 17 5.57 12.34 0.16
N ASP A 18 6.13 13.12 1.10
CA ASP A 18 7.35 12.81 1.85
C ASP A 18 7.13 11.75 2.94
N MET A 19 5.95 11.73 3.54
CA MET A 19 5.60 10.79 4.61
C MET A 19 4.10 10.49 4.60
N ALA A 20 3.77 9.20 4.51
CA ALA A 20 2.39 8.74 4.59
C ALA A 20 2.26 7.46 5.40
N GLN A 21 1.10 7.29 6.06
CA GLN A 21 0.79 6.15 6.92
C GLN A 21 -0.55 5.52 6.50
N ALA A 22 -0.70 4.24 6.78
CA ALA A 22 -1.93 3.50 6.52
C ALA A 22 -2.12 2.36 7.52
N GLY A 23 -3.35 1.86 7.61
CA GLY A 23 -3.70 0.64 8.33
C GLY A 23 -4.75 -0.16 7.56
N GLY A 24 -4.99 -1.41 7.97
CA GLY A 24 -5.98 -2.31 7.39
C GLY A 24 -6.33 -3.47 8.32
N THR A 25 -7.40 -4.19 8.00
CA THR A 25 -7.98 -5.24 8.86
C THR A 25 -7.61 -6.66 8.43
N ARG A 26 -6.90 -6.82 7.31
CA ARG A 26 -6.50 -8.12 6.73
C ARG A 26 -4.97 -8.28 6.71
N PRO A 27 -4.33 -8.52 7.86
CA PRO A 27 -2.86 -8.64 7.95
C PRO A 27 -2.32 -9.85 7.17
N ASP A 28 -3.13 -10.89 6.97
CA ASP A 28 -2.84 -12.06 6.15
C ASP A 28 -2.58 -11.71 4.68
N GLN A 29 -3.14 -10.61 4.17
CA GLN A 29 -2.94 -10.14 2.79
C GLN A 29 -1.71 -9.26 2.63
N LEU A 30 -1.03 -8.90 3.74
CA LEU A 30 0.13 -8.00 3.71
C LEU A 30 1.28 -8.52 2.83
N PRO A 31 1.68 -9.82 2.86
CA PRO A 31 2.76 -10.31 2.01
C PRO A 31 2.46 -10.12 0.51
N ALA A 32 1.24 -10.43 0.07
CA ALA A 32 0.82 -10.24 -1.32
C ALA A 32 0.78 -8.76 -1.71
N ALA A 33 0.26 -7.91 -0.82
CA ALA A 33 0.20 -6.47 -1.03
C ALA A 33 1.60 -5.85 -1.17
N LEU A 34 2.57 -6.28 -0.36
CA LEU A 34 3.96 -5.83 -0.45
C LEU A 34 4.64 -6.31 -1.74
N ALA A 35 4.37 -7.54 -2.20
CA ALA A 35 4.90 -8.04 -3.47
C ALA A 35 4.44 -7.21 -4.69
N SER A 36 3.24 -6.62 -4.63
CA SER A 36 2.69 -5.77 -5.70
C SER A 36 3.38 -4.40 -5.86
N VAL A 37 4.13 -3.95 -4.83
CA VAL A 37 4.70 -2.59 -4.78
C VAL A 37 5.69 -2.32 -5.90
N LYS A 38 6.51 -3.32 -6.27
CA LYS A 38 7.50 -3.15 -7.33
C LYS A 38 6.83 -2.80 -8.67
N ALA A 39 5.85 -3.60 -9.07
CA ALA A 39 5.12 -3.38 -10.32
C ALA A 39 4.43 -2.01 -10.34
N TRP A 40 3.79 -1.61 -9.23
CA TRP A 40 3.15 -0.30 -9.11
C TRP A 40 4.15 0.86 -9.29
N ALA A 41 5.38 0.71 -8.77
CA ALA A 41 6.44 1.70 -8.88
C ALA A 41 7.01 1.77 -10.30
N ASP A 42 7.25 0.61 -10.94
CA ASP A 42 7.75 0.55 -12.31
C ASP A 42 6.79 1.24 -13.31
N GLU A 43 5.47 1.20 -13.08
CA GLU A 43 4.46 1.89 -13.91
C GLU A 43 4.47 3.43 -13.78
N ARG A 44 5.16 3.98 -12.76
CA ARG A 44 5.09 5.40 -12.38
C ARG A 44 6.46 6.08 -12.35
N LEU A 45 7.48 5.37 -12.80
CA LEU A 45 8.82 5.86 -13.13
C LEU A 45 8.86 6.34 -14.57
#